data_AF-A0A939W4E8-F1
#
_entry.id   AF-A0A939W4E8-F1
#
_cell.length_a   1.000
_cell.length_b   1.000
_cell.length_c   1.000
_cell.angle_alpha   90.00
_cell.angle_beta   90.00
_cell.angle_gamma   90.00
#
_symmetry.space_group_name_H-M   'P 1'
#
loop_
_entity.id
_entity.type
_entity.pdbx_description
1 polymer ?
#
loop_
_entity_poly.entity_id
_entity_poly.type
_entity_poly.pdbx_seq_one_letter_code
_entity_poly.pdbx_strand_id
1 'polypeptide(L)'
;MKKTIALILCFVLLFGLTGCKDKDAELLGNYKAEDSLVQTDVGALVEASFAPLLTEFYICDISHDMLSTDYVFDEEKPDRKGSVFVINRTTNELVFGYRMDELFFPASLTKLMTALITMQKCSFDEKVIISKEVGEFSRGSVSELKEGDVLTVKDLLMCLLVSSANNASIALAEHVAGSEEAFVELMNAEIKRLGGRNTTFKNASGLHDEKHKTTPYDVYIVYQECMKYAEFREIVGITEKSYEYTDAKGKKLTRKVATTNCFKTRDEKEHVDYPNSITILGSKTGTTNAAGYCMILHIKNRAGTEYLIGVFRAENKDKLYGKLNELMTTYCLTD
;
A
#
# COMPACT_ATOMS: atom_id res chain seq x y z
N MET A 1 -45.15 -55.29 -19.33
CA MET A 1 -45.37 -54.25 -18.31
C MET A 1 -45.17 -52.89 -19.00
N LYS A 2 -46.20 -52.24 -19.57
CA LYS A 2 -47.13 -51.25 -18.95
C LYS A 2 -46.40 -50.27 -18.01
N LYS A 3 -46.41 -48.93 -18.11
CA LYS A 3 -47.01 -47.85 -18.95
C LYS A 3 -46.22 -46.55 -18.62
N THR A 4 -45.76 -45.72 -19.56
CA THR A 4 -46.38 -44.49 -20.12
C THR A 4 -46.27 -43.20 -19.26
N ILE A 5 -45.45 -42.25 -19.76
CA ILE A 5 -45.60 -40.77 -19.94
C ILE A 5 -46.64 -40.00 -19.10
N ALA A 6 -46.26 -38.85 -18.51
CA ALA A 6 -47.04 -37.59 -18.57
C ALA A 6 -46.27 -36.34 -18.09
N LEU A 7 -46.25 -35.35 -18.97
CA LEU A 7 -45.90 -33.94 -18.83
C LEU A 7 -47.07 -33.19 -18.18
N ILE A 8 -46.85 -32.24 -17.26
CA ILE A 8 -47.87 -31.25 -16.87
C ILE A 8 -47.26 -29.84 -16.84
N LEU A 9 -47.61 -29.08 -17.88
CA LEU A 9 -47.74 -27.62 -17.86
C LEU A 9 -48.93 -27.25 -16.97
N CYS A 10 -48.79 -26.21 -16.13
CA CYS A 10 -49.93 -25.43 -15.68
C CYS A 10 -49.71 -23.95 -16.00
N PHE A 11 -50.40 -23.52 -17.06
CA PHE A 11 -50.82 -22.15 -17.29
C PHE A 11 -51.94 -21.81 -16.29
N VAL A 12 -51.87 -20.65 -15.63
CA VAL A 12 -53.08 -19.89 -15.28
C VAL A 12 -52.80 -18.41 -15.58
N LEU A 13 -53.61 -17.89 -16.48
CA LEU A 13 -53.74 -16.49 -16.91
C LEU A 13 -55.03 -15.91 -16.31
N LEU A 14 -55.03 -14.57 -16.15
CA LEU A 14 -56.18 -13.64 -16.01
C LEU A 14 -56.86 -13.63 -14.62
N PHE A 15 -57.18 -12.51 -13.96
CA PHE A 15 -57.56 -11.13 -14.33
C PHE A 15 -56.89 -10.16 -13.31
N GLY A 16 -56.58 -8.88 -13.54
CA GLY A 16 -57.29 -7.83 -14.26
C GLY A 16 -57.92 -6.83 -13.26
N LEU A 17 -57.45 -5.57 -13.29
CA LEU A 17 -58.11 -4.30 -12.92
C LEU A 17 -57.69 -3.53 -11.63
N THR A 18 -57.09 -2.34 -11.89
CA THR A 18 -57.34 -0.99 -11.29
C THR A 18 -57.08 -0.80 -9.78
N GLY A 19 -56.45 0.26 -9.25
CA GLY A 19 -56.01 1.58 -9.73
C GLY A 19 -55.78 2.52 -8.50
N CYS A 20 -55.10 3.65 -8.73
CA CYS A 20 -54.96 4.86 -7.87
C CYS A 20 -54.15 4.75 -6.55
N LYS A 21 -53.01 5.44 -6.37
CA LYS A 21 -52.70 6.88 -6.21
C LYS A 21 -52.75 7.40 -4.75
N ASP A 22 -51.59 7.92 -4.34
CA ASP A 22 -51.31 9.10 -3.50
C ASP A 22 -51.58 9.10 -1.97
N LYS A 23 -50.47 9.33 -1.25
CA LYS A 23 -50.20 10.38 -0.22
C LYS A 23 -50.33 10.12 1.29
N ASP A 24 -49.46 10.87 1.98
CA ASP A 24 -49.34 11.25 3.40
C ASP A 24 -48.61 10.24 4.32
N ALA A 25 -47.39 10.47 4.81
CA ALA A 25 -46.81 11.56 5.62
C ALA A 25 -47.22 11.54 7.11
N GLU A 26 -46.18 11.48 7.95
CA GLU A 26 -46.11 11.75 9.39
C GLU A 26 -46.88 10.87 10.39
N LEU A 27 -46.11 10.16 11.21
CA LEU A 27 -46.27 10.21 12.67
C LEU A 27 -44.99 9.72 13.36
N LEU A 28 -44.11 10.67 13.68
CA LEU A 28 -43.13 10.54 14.76
C LEU A 28 -43.90 10.49 16.08
N GLY A 29 -43.72 9.43 16.85
CA GLY A 29 -44.34 9.30 18.16
C GLY A 29 -43.84 8.11 18.96
N ASN A 30 -42.80 8.36 19.75
CA ASN A 30 -42.51 7.70 21.03
C ASN A 30 -42.38 6.17 21.05
N TYR A 31 -41.14 5.68 21.09
CA TYR A 31 -40.85 4.39 21.71
C TYR A 31 -39.82 4.56 22.83
N LYS A 32 -40.29 4.34 24.06
CA LYS A 32 -39.49 4.06 25.25
C LYS A 32 -38.93 2.64 25.14
N ALA A 33 -37.68 2.49 25.57
CA ALA A 33 -37.07 1.20 25.82
C ALA A 33 -37.71 0.54 27.05
N GLU A 34 -38.07 -0.73 26.94
CA GLU A 34 -37.83 -1.77 27.97
C GLU A 34 -38.16 -3.16 27.40
N ASP A 35 -37.43 -4.14 27.92
CA ASP A 35 -37.17 -5.49 27.41
C ASP A 35 -38.39 -6.38 27.10
N SER A 36 -38.28 -7.17 26.03
CA SER A 36 -38.48 -8.64 26.12
C SER A 36 -38.15 -9.35 24.80
N LEU A 37 -37.38 -10.43 24.94
CA LEU A 37 -36.87 -11.32 23.91
C LEU A 37 -37.97 -12.09 23.18
N VAL A 38 -38.02 -12.01 21.85
CA VAL A 38 -38.46 -13.11 20.97
C VAL A 38 -37.58 -13.12 19.72
N GLN A 39 -36.69 -14.11 19.64
CA GLN A 39 -35.96 -14.49 18.43
C GLN A 39 -36.95 -14.88 17.33
N THR A 40 -36.88 -14.22 16.18
CA THR A 40 -37.28 -14.84 14.91
C THR A 40 -36.30 -14.42 13.83
N ASP A 41 -35.72 -15.44 13.22
CA ASP A 41 -34.55 -15.43 12.37
C ASP A 41 -34.91 -14.96 10.94
N VAL A 42 -34.42 -13.78 10.55
CA VAL A 42 -34.52 -13.25 9.18
C VAL A 42 -33.11 -12.93 8.63
N GLY A 43 -32.05 -13.38 9.30
CA GLY A 43 -30.66 -13.12 8.93
C GLY A 43 -30.08 -14.10 7.91
N ALA A 44 -30.68 -15.27 7.74
CA ALA A 44 -30.08 -16.40 7.01
C ALA A 44 -30.15 -16.33 5.47
N LEU A 45 -30.69 -15.27 4.87
CA LEU A 45 -30.90 -15.20 3.40
C LEU A 45 -30.15 -14.07 2.68
N VAL A 46 -29.28 -13.33 3.37
CA VAL A 46 -28.43 -12.29 2.74
C VAL A 46 -26.93 -12.66 2.73
N GLU A 47 -26.51 -13.71 3.43
CA GLU A 47 -25.09 -14.10 3.51
C GLU A 47 -24.57 -15.02 2.39
N ALA A 48 -25.40 -15.40 1.41
CA ALA A 48 -25.03 -16.47 0.48
C ALA A 48 -24.42 -16.03 -0.87
N SER A 49 -24.05 -14.75 -1.10
CA SER A 49 -23.57 -14.36 -2.45
C SER A 49 -22.37 -13.41 -2.56
N PHE A 50 -21.62 -13.15 -1.50
CA PHE A 50 -20.36 -12.38 -1.59
C PHE A 50 -19.28 -12.88 -0.62
N ALA A 51 -18.88 -14.14 -0.78
CA ALA A 51 -17.61 -14.61 -0.25
C ALA A 51 -16.59 -14.62 -1.41
N PRO A 52 -15.75 -13.58 -1.59
CA PRO A 52 -14.53 -13.80 -2.35
C PRO A 52 -13.66 -14.76 -1.54
N LEU A 53 -13.09 -15.72 -2.26
CA LEU A 53 -12.15 -16.73 -1.79
C LEU A 53 -10.95 -16.06 -1.09
N LEU A 54 -11.11 -15.69 0.18
CA LEU A 54 -10.00 -15.32 1.06
C LEU A 54 -9.29 -16.63 1.38
N THR A 55 -8.28 -16.97 0.59
CA THR A 55 -7.19 -17.81 1.11
C THR A 55 -6.65 -17.07 2.33
N GLU A 56 -7.09 -17.51 3.50
CA GLU A 56 -6.51 -17.17 4.80
C GLU A 56 -5.00 -17.44 4.74
N PHE A 57 -4.21 -16.41 4.44
CA PHE A 57 -2.82 -16.38 4.85
C PHE A 57 -2.81 -16.06 6.35
N TYR A 58 -3.10 -17.07 7.15
CA TYR A 58 -2.69 -17.07 8.54
C TYR A 58 -1.15 -17.08 8.52
N ILE A 59 -0.54 -15.91 8.73
CA ILE A 59 0.72 -15.89 9.48
C ILE A 59 0.31 -16.39 10.88
N CYS A 60 0.26 -17.72 11.01
CA CYS A 60 -0.14 -18.42 12.22
C CYS A 60 0.67 -17.88 13.39
N ASP A 61 -0.01 -17.69 14.52
CA ASP A 61 0.52 -17.33 15.84
C ASP A 61 2.05 -17.43 15.90
N ILE A 62 2.73 -16.28 15.75
CA ILE A 62 4.18 -16.23 15.80
C ILE A 62 4.55 -16.52 17.25
N SER A 63 4.90 -17.77 17.50
CA SER A 63 5.54 -18.20 18.74
C SER A 63 6.65 -17.22 19.05
N HIS A 64 6.51 -16.58 20.21
CA HIS A 64 7.43 -15.64 20.84
C HIS A 64 8.72 -16.35 21.27
N ASP A 65 9.31 -17.17 20.40
CA ASP A 65 10.48 -17.95 20.74
C ASP A 65 11.75 -17.15 20.50
N MET A 66 12.15 -16.50 21.60
CA MET A 66 13.49 -16.15 22.03
C MET A 66 14.60 -16.16 20.97
N LEU A 67 14.97 -14.94 20.56
CA LEU A 67 16.37 -14.54 20.67
C LEU A 67 16.45 -13.29 21.55
N SER A 68 16.98 -13.47 22.76
CA SER A 68 17.66 -12.42 23.52
C SER A 68 18.73 -11.82 22.61
N THR A 69 18.74 -10.52 22.34
CA THR A 69 19.28 -9.51 23.25
C THR A 69 18.74 -8.13 22.86
N ASP A 70 18.75 -7.21 23.82
CA ASP A 70 18.39 -5.80 23.63
C ASP A 70 19.06 -5.17 22.40
N TYR A 71 18.34 -5.12 21.28
CA TYR A 71 18.81 -4.46 20.07
C TYR A 71 18.43 -2.98 20.14
N VAL A 72 19.36 -2.17 20.64
CA VAL A 72 19.26 -0.71 20.71
C VAL A 72 19.62 -0.14 19.34
N PHE A 73 18.62 0.37 18.62
CA PHE A 73 18.80 0.98 17.29
C PHE A 73 19.37 2.41 17.35
N ASP A 74 19.28 3.06 18.51
CA ASP A 74 19.62 4.46 18.74
C ASP A 74 19.98 4.62 20.23
N GLU A 75 21.27 4.69 20.55
CA GLU A 75 21.75 4.85 21.95
C GLU A 75 21.40 6.24 22.51
N GLU A 76 21.20 7.23 21.64
CA GLU A 76 20.84 8.61 22.01
C GLU A 76 19.32 8.79 22.20
N LYS A 77 18.50 7.89 21.63
CA LYS A 77 17.03 7.90 21.77
C LYS A 77 16.52 6.49 22.11
N PRO A 78 16.61 6.06 23.38
CA PRO A 78 16.21 4.71 23.81
C PRO A 78 14.73 4.36 23.51
N ASP A 79 13.87 5.36 23.31
CA ASP A 79 12.46 5.17 22.91
C ASP A 79 12.28 4.88 21.40
N ARG A 80 13.33 5.06 20.58
CA ARG A 80 13.34 4.68 19.16
C ARG A 80 13.72 3.21 19.00
N LYS A 81 12.72 2.37 19.23
CA LYS A 81 12.79 0.92 19.04
C LYS A 81 12.65 0.56 17.57
N GLY A 82 13.74 0.26 16.88
CA GLY A 82 13.68 -0.23 15.49
C GLY A 82 13.07 -1.63 15.38
N SER A 83 12.72 -1.98 14.15
CA SER A 83 11.98 -3.20 13.80
C SER A 83 12.47 -3.72 12.45
N VAL A 84 12.45 -5.05 12.28
CA VAL A 84 12.94 -5.68 11.05
C VAL A 84 12.14 -6.92 10.68
N PHE A 85 12.18 -7.30 9.40
CA PHE A 85 11.77 -8.63 8.96
C PHE A 85 12.57 -9.10 7.75
N VAL A 86 12.57 -10.42 7.56
CA VAL A 86 12.97 -11.12 6.35
C VAL A 86 11.88 -12.15 6.03
N ILE A 87 11.30 -12.03 4.84
CA ILE A 87 10.24 -12.93 4.37
C ILE A 87 10.71 -13.55 3.06
N ASN A 88 10.66 -14.88 2.97
CA ASN A 88 10.82 -15.58 1.71
C ASN A 88 9.53 -15.39 0.91
N ARG A 89 9.57 -14.58 -0.15
CA ARG A 89 8.40 -14.28 -0.98
C ARG A 89 8.01 -15.44 -1.90
N THR A 90 8.94 -16.34 -2.20
CA THR A 90 8.66 -17.51 -3.04
C THR A 90 7.76 -18.50 -2.30
N THR A 91 7.99 -18.69 -1.00
CA THR A 91 7.18 -19.59 -0.14
C THR A 91 6.14 -18.86 0.71
N ASN A 92 6.22 -17.53 0.79
CA ASN A 92 5.46 -16.67 1.71
C ASN A 92 5.72 -16.98 3.20
N GLU A 93 6.92 -17.45 3.53
CA GLU A 93 7.30 -17.78 4.90
C GLU A 93 8.07 -16.63 5.57
N LEU A 94 7.73 -16.34 6.82
CA LEU A 94 8.52 -15.46 7.67
C LEU A 94 9.82 -16.19 8.07
N VAL A 95 10.95 -15.71 7.57
CA VAL A 95 12.28 -16.26 7.90
C VAL A 95 12.78 -15.67 9.22
N PHE A 96 12.60 -14.36 9.40
CA PHE A 96 12.97 -13.65 10.61
C PHE A 96 12.05 -12.44 10.81
N GLY A 97 11.67 -12.15 12.06
CA GLY A 97 10.85 -10.99 12.38
C GLY A 97 11.15 -10.48 13.78
N TYR A 98 11.28 -9.16 13.92
CA TYR A 98 11.46 -8.50 15.21
C TYR A 98 10.56 -7.27 15.28
N ARG A 99 9.67 -7.26 16.29
CA ARG A 99 8.72 -6.16 16.55
C ARG A 99 7.79 -5.88 15.35
N MET A 100 7.19 -6.92 14.78
CA MET A 100 6.36 -6.83 13.56
C MET A 100 5.09 -5.98 13.71
N ASP A 101 4.56 -5.85 14.93
CA ASP A 101 3.37 -5.05 15.24
C ASP A 101 3.72 -3.70 15.93
N GLU A 102 5.01 -3.34 16.03
CA GLU A 102 5.44 -2.09 16.65
C GLU A 102 4.99 -0.88 15.82
N LEU A 103 4.34 0.07 16.49
CA LEU A 103 3.89 1.30 15.86
C LEU A 103 5.05 2.24 15.55
N PHE A 104 5.08 2.74 14.31
CA PHE A 104 6.05 3.75 13.89
C PHE A 104 5.48 4.73 12.87
N PHE A 105 6.21 5.82 12.63
CA PHE A 105 5.85 6.79 11.59
C PHE A 105 6.32 6.25 10.22
N PRO A 106 5.44 6.05 9.22
CA PRO A 106 5.80 5.38 7.97
C PRO A 106 6.79 6.16 7.11
N ALA A 107 6.88 7.48 7.26
CA ALA A 107 7.50 8.36 6.28
C ALA A 107 7.01 8.00 4.85
N SER A 108 7.87 8.11 3.85
CA SER A 108 7.49 7.84 2.45
C SER A 108 7.14 6.38 2.12
N LEU A 109 7.19 5.43 3.06
CA LEU A 109 6.58 4.11 2.85
C LEU A 109 5.07 4.20 2.64
N THR A 110 4.43 5.26 3.15
CA THR A 110 3.04 5.65 2.86
C THR A 110 2.69 5.60 1.39
N LYS A 111 3.65 5.97 0.52
CA LYS A 111 3.45 6.04 -0.93
C LYS A 111 3.17 4.68 -1.56
N LEU A 112 3.45 3.57 -0.86
CA LEU A 112 3.03 2.24 -1.29
C LEU A 112 1.50 2.13 -1.32
N MET A 113 0.81 2.64 -0.30
CA MET A 113 -0.66 2.67 -0.28
C MET A 113 -1.22 3.60 -1.35
N THR A 114 -0.59 4.78 -1.53
CA THR A 114 -0.96 5.70 -2.60
C THR A 114 -0.85 5.04 -3.97
N ALA A 115 0.27 4.36 -4.25
CA ALA A 115 0.46 3.62 -5.48
C ALA A 115 -0.57 2.50 -5.66
N LEU A 116 -0.85 1.73 -4.59
CA LEU A 116 -1.83 0.65 -4.63
C LEU A 116 -3.20 1.14 -5.08
N ILE A 117 -3.73 2.16 -4.42
CA ILE A 117 -5.06 2.70 -4.71
C ILE A 117 -5.09 3.30 -6.12
N THR A 118 -4.05 4.04 -6.52
CA THR A 118 -3.95 4.55 -7.89
C THR A 118 -4.02 3.42 -8.91
N MET A 119 -3.27 2.33 -8.72
CA MET A 119 -3.27 1.18 -9.65
C MET A 119 -4.60 0.40 -9.64
N GLN A 120 -5.38 0.47 -8.57
CA GLN A 120 -6.72 -0.12 -8.50
C GLN A 120 -7.78 0.71 -9.21
N LYS A 121 -7.59 2.03 -9.30
CA LYS A 121 -8.62 3.00 -9.71
C LYS A 121 -8.37 3.63 -11.07
N CYS A 122 -7.13 3.60 -11.57
CA CYS A 122 -6.74 4.30 -12.79
C CYS A 122 -6.01 3.37 -13.77
N SER A 123 -6.16 3.66 -15.05
CA SER A 123 -5.31 3.14 -16.11
C SER A 123 -4.00 3.93 -16.15
N PHE A 124 -2.90 3.25 -16.47
CA PHE A 124 -1.56 3.82 -16.42
C PHE A 124 -1.30 4.96 -17.42
N ASP A 125 -2.05 5.00 -18.52
CA ASP A 125 -1.95 5.98 -19.60
C ASP A 125 -2.89 7.19 -19.44
N GLU A 126 -3.78 7.16 -18.44
CA GLU A 126 -4.63 8.30 -18.08
C GLU A 126 -3.80 9.55 -17.88
N LYS A 127 -4.31 10.68 -18.39
CA LYS A 127 -3.65 11.97 -18.30
C LYS A 127 -4.08 12.70 -17.04
N VAL A 128 -3.10 13.15 -16.27
CA VAL A 128 -3.27 13.96 -15.08
C VAL A 128 -2.74 15.36 -15.37
N ILE A 129 -3.59 16.36 -15.15
CA ILE A 129 -3.21 17.78 -15.25
C ILE A 129 -2.78 18.23 -13.87
N ILE A 130 -1.57 18.76 -13.77
CA ILE A 130 -1.02 19.25 -12.51
C ILE A 130 -1.76 20.51 -12.06
N SER A 131 -2.36 20.45 -10.88
CA SER A 131 -3.02 21.59 -10.25
C SER A 131 -2.02 22.66 -9.79
N LYS A 132 -2.53 23.86 -9.49
CA LYS A 132 -1.73 24.93 -8.89
C LYS A 132 -1.11 24.49 -7.56
N GLU A 133 -1.89 23.83 -6.71
CA GLU A 133 -1.46 23.34 -5.40
C GLU A 133 -0.27 22.40 -5.53
N VAL A 134 -0.35 21.41 -6.43
CA VAL A 134 0.74 20.47 -6.71
C VAL A 134 1.99 21.18 -7.25
N GLY A 135 1.79 22.17 -8.13
CA GLY A 135 2.87 22.94 -8.76
C GLY A 135 3.62 23.87 -7.80
N GLU A 136 2.95 24.38 -6.76
CA GLU A 136 3.54 25.25 -5.73
C GLU A 136 4.09 24.47 -4.52
N PHE A 137 3.79 23.17 -4.43
CA PHE A 137 4.20 22.33 -3.30
C PHE A 137 5.71 22.09 -3.25
N SER A 138 6.32 22.35 -2.09
CA SER A 138 7.78 22.34 -1.90
C SER A 138 8.28 21.65 -0.62
N ARG A 139 7.44 20.86 0.07
CA ARG A 139 7.81 20.22 1.34
C ARG A 139 8.39 18.82 1.13
N GLY A 140 9.62 18.57 1.58
CA GLY A 140 10.28 17.26 1.47
C GLY A 140 10.79 16.96 0.07
N SER A 141 10.84 15.68 -0.33
CA SER A 141 11.22 15.31 -1.71
C SER A 141 10.10 15.70 -2.67
N VAL A 142 10.42 16.44 -3.72
CA VAL A 142 9.45 16.88 -4.75
C VAL A 142 10.03 16.65 -6.14
N SER A 143 9.16 16.40 -7.12
CA SER A 143 9.52 16.45 -8.54
C SER A 143 9.21 17.84 -9.09
N GLU A 144 9.86 18.24 -10.18
CA GLU A 144 9.68 19.58 -10.78
C GLU A 144 8.37 19.70 -11.58
N LEU A 145 7.24 19.32 -10.99
CA LEU A 145 5.90 19.43 -11.57
C LEU A 145 5.45 20.90 -11.55
N LYS A 146 4.89 21.40 -12.64
CA LYS A 146 4.37 22.77 -12.74
C LYS A 146 2.88 22.76 -13.04
N GLU A 147 2.17 23.78 -12.58
CA GLU A 147 0.75 23.97 -12.91
C GLU A 147 0.52 23.86 -14.42
N GLY A 148 -0.47 23.06 -14.81
CA GLY A 148 -0.84 22.83 -16.20
C GLY A 148 0.03 21.82 -16.95
N ASP A 149 1.10 21.29 -16.35
CA ASP A 149 1.80 20.12 -16.91
C ASP A 149 0.82 18.95 -17.04
N VAL A 150 0.98 18.14 -18.09
CA VAL A 150 0.18 16.95 -18.36
C VAL A 150 1.10 15.73 -18.38
N LEU A 151 0.92 14.85 -17.40
CA LEU A 151 1.67 13.61 -17.21
C LEU A 151 0.73 12.40 -17.28
N THR A 152 1.25 11.20 -17.55
CA THR A 152 0.46 9.99 -17.33
C THR A 152 0.46 9.58 -15.86
N VAL A 153 -0.53 8.76 -15.46
CA VAL A 153 -0.51 8.07 -14.16
C VAL A 153 0.79 7.28 -13.98
N LYS A 154 1.30 6.60 -15.02
CA LYS A 154 2.59 5.89 -14.97
C LYS A 154 3.76 6.83 -14.65
N ASP A 155 3.79 8.02 -15.24
CA ASP A 155 4.85 9.00 -15.00
C ASP A 155 4.82 9.52 -13.56
N LEU A 156 3.62 9.77 -13.03
CA LEU A 156 3.44 10.17 -11.64
C LEU A 156 3.79 9.04 -10.66
N LEU A 157 3.44 7.79 -10.96
CA LEU A 157 3.86 6.62 -10.17
C LEU A 157 5.38 6.45 -10.18
N MET A 158 6.06 6.74 -11.30
CA MET A 158 7.52 6.78 -11.35
C MET A 158 8.09 7.87 -10.44
N CYS A 159 7.56 9.11 -10.49
CA CYS A 159 7.95 10.17 -9.56
C CYS A 159 7.73 9.79 -8.10
N LEU A 160 6.58 9.17 -7.80
CA LEU A 160 6.16 8.75 -6.47
C LEU A 160 7.06 7.65 -5.89
N LEU A 161 7.35 6.60 -6.65
CA LEU A 161 8.01 5.41 -6.12
C LEU A 161 9.53 5.46 -6.26
N VAL A 162 10.05 6.02 -7.35
CA VAL A 162 11.49 6.04 -7.66
C VAL A 162 12.19 7.19 -6.93
N SER A 163 11.71 8.42 -7.12
CA SER A 163 12.28 9.64 -6.53
C SER A 163 11.57 10.09 -5.25
N SER A 164 10.53 9.37 -4.83
CA SER A 164 9.81 9.63 -3.58
C SER A 164 9.12 11.00 -3.52
N ALA A 165 8.69 11.53 -4.68
CA ALA A 165 8.11 12.87 -4.78
C ALA A 165 6.76 13.00 -4.05
N ASN A 166 6.65 13.97 -3.15
CA ASN A 166 5.46 14.25 -2.34
C ASN A 166 4.36 14.95 -3.14
N ASN A 167 4.72 15.86 -4.04
CA ASN A 167 3.74 16.50 -4.91
C ASN A 167 3.11 15.51 -5.90
N ALA A 168 3.83 14.45 -6.31
CA ALA A 168 3.24 13.36 -7.09
C ALA A 168 2.17 12.57 -6.31
N SER A 169 2.31 12.39 -4.99
CA SER A 169 1.23 11.78 -4.18
C SER A 169 -0.02 12.65 -4.12
N ILE A 170 0.12 13.98 -4.02
CA ILE A 170 -1.01 14.90 -4.00
C ILE A 170 -1.71 14.89 -5.37
N ALA A 171 -0.95 14.97 -6.47
CA ALA A 171 -1.51 14.89 -7.83
C ALA A 171 -2.32 13.60 -8.07
N LEU A 172 -1.78 12.46 -7.62
CA LEU A 172 -2.48 11.17 -7.73
C LEU A 172 -3.70 11.10 -6.81
N ALA A 173 -3.63 11.70 -5.62
CA ALA A 173 -4.75 11.76 -4.69
C ALA A 173 -5.91 12.62 -5.23
N GLU A 174 -5.60 13.81 -5.74
CA GLU A 174 -6.55 14.69 -6.44
C GLU A 174 -7.18 13.98 -7.64
N HIS A 175 -6.38 13.30 -8.48
CA HIS A 175 -6.88 12.60 -9.66
C HIS A 175 -7.83 11.44 -9.30
N VAL A 176 -7.53 10.68 -8.26
CA VAL A 176 -8.32 9.50 -7.87
C VAL A 176 -9.58 9.88 -7.08
N ALA A 177 -9.49 10.85 -6.18
CA ALA A 177 -10.52 11.12 -5.17
C ALA A 177 -11.02 12.58 -5.14
N GLY A 178 -10.48 13.45 -6.00
CA GLY A 178 -10.80 14.87 -6.05
C GLY A 178 -10.10 15.74 -5.01
N SER A 179 -9.53 15.15 -3.94
CA SER A 179 -8.77 15.84 -2.89
C SER A 179 -7.86 14.87 -2.12
N GLU A 180 -6.83 15.37 -1.44
CA GLU A 180 -5.99 14.54 -0.58
C GLU A 180 -6.79 13.99 0.63
N GLU A 181 -7.71 14.77 1.17
CA GLU A 181 -8.56 14.37 2.30
C GLU A 181 -9.44 13.16 1.94
N ALA A 182 -10.16 13.23 0.83
CA ALA A 182 -10.98 12.12 0.35
C ALA A 182 -10.11 10.89 0.01
N PHE A 183 -8.90 11.11 -0.50
CA PHE A 183 -7.97 10.01 -0.77
C PHE A 183 -7.50 9.34 0.53
N VAL A 184 -7.25 10.09 1.59
CA VAL A 184 -6.87 9.54 2.91
C VAL A 184 -7.99 8.66 3.49
N GLU A 185 -9.26 8.96 3.23
CA GLU A 185 -10.37 8.07 3.60
C GLU A 185 -10.27 6.73 2.86
N LEU A 186 -9.96 6.75 1.55
CA LEU A 186 -9.71 5.55 0.77
C LEU A 186 -8.51 4.75 1.30
N MET A 187 -7.41 5.42 1.66
CA MET A 187 -6.23 4.78 2.24
C MET A 187 -6.55 4.02 3.53
N ASN A 188 -7.34 4.64 4.41
CA ASN A 188 -7.73 4.03 5.68
C ASN A 188 -8.78 2.93 5.52
N ALA A 189 -9.65 3.02 4.51
CA ALA A 189 -10.56 1.93 4.16
C ALA A 189 -9.79 0.74 3.57
N GLU A 190 -8.84 1.01 2.67
CA GLU A 190 -8.08 -0.03 1.98
C GLU A 190 -7.17 -0.82 2.94
N ILE A 191 -6.49 -0.17 3.88
CA ILE A 191 -5.66 -0.90 4.84
C ILE A 191 -6.48 -1.83 5.73
N LYS A 192 -7.70 -1.44 6.11
CA LYS A 192 -8.63 -2.31 6.83
C LYS A 192 -9.06 -3.49 5.97
N ARG A 193 -9.37 -3.24 4.69
CA ARG A 193 -9.73 -4.29 3.72
C ARG A 193 -8.62 -5.33 3.54
N LEU A 194 -7.36 -4.90 3.58
CA LEU A 194 -6.19 -5.77 3.50
C LEU A 194 -5.90 -6.55 4.79
N GLY A 195 -6.65 -6.33 5.87
CA GLY A 195 -6.40 -6.94 7.18
C GLY A 195 -5.28 -6.27 7.97
N GLY A 196 -4.98 -5.00 7.67
CA GLY A 196 -4.04 -4.20 8.43
C GLY A 196 -4.57 -3.94 9.84
N ARG A 197 -3.67 -3.96 10.82
CA ARG A 197 -4.03 -4.05 12.24
C ARG A 197 -4.00 -2.70 12.94
N ASN A 198 -2.98 -1.89 12.68
CA ASN A 198 -2.71 -0.69 13.50
C ASN A 198 -2.23 0.52 12.67
N THR A 199 -2.59 0.58 11.39
CA THR A 199 -2.25 1.72 10.52
C THR A 199 -3.33 2.78 10.51
N THR A 200 -2.90 4.04 10.53
CA THR A 200 -3.73 5.22 10.25
C THR A 200 -2.95 6.16 9.35
N PHE A 201 -3.50 6.43 8.17
CA PHE A 201 -2.96 7.41 7.23
C PHE A 201 -3.56 8.79 7.51
N LYS A 202 -2.73 9.83 7.39
CA LYS A 202 -3.13 11.24 7.56
C LYS A 202 -2.86 12.11 6.34
N ASN A 203 -2.12 11.59 5.36
CA ASN A 203 -1.81 12.21 4.08
C ASN A 203 -1.30 11.12 3.12
N ALA A 204 -1.21 11.43 1.83
CA ALA A 204 -0.81 10.49 0.78
C ALA A 204 0.72 10.38 0.62
N SER A 205 1.48 11.29 1.23
CA SER A 205 2.93 11.39 1.02
C SER A 205 3.76 10.73 2.11
N GLY A 206 3.23 10.62 3.32
CA GLY A 206 3.97 10.24 4.52
C GLY A 206 4.72 11.38 5.20
N LEU A 207 4.36 12.63 4.90
CA LEU A 207 4.80 13.77 5.71
C LEU A 207 4.37 13.57 7.16
N HIS A 208 5.20 14.06 8.08
CA HIS A 208 5.02 13.79 9.50
C HIS A 208 3.69 14.38 10.03
N ASP A 209 2.95 13.53 10.71
CA ASP A 209 1.78 13.83 11.55
C ASP A 209 1.80 12.82 12.70
N GLU A 210 1.52 13.26 13.92
CA GLU A 210 1.62 12.42 15.13
C GLU A 210 0.66 11.23 15.11
N LYS A 211 -0.48 11.35 14.43
CA LYS A 211 -1.50 10.29 14.27
C LYS A 211 -1.24 9.43 13.03
N HIS A 212 -0.25 9.76 12.22
CA HIS A 212 0.10 8.99 11.03
C HIS A 212 1.03 7.83 11.41
N LYS A 213 0.46 6.65 11.62
CA LYS A 213 1.17 5.49 12.17
C LYS A 213 0.96 4.25 11.32
N THR A 214 1.91 3.33 11.37
CA THR A 214 1.82 2.00 10.75
C THR A 214 2.63 0.98 11.54
N THR A 215 2.66 -0.28 11.10
CA THR A 215 3.49 -1.36 11.62
C THR A 215 4.29 -2.03 10.51
N PRO A 216 5.42 -2.71 10.81
CA PRO A 216 6.14 -3.51 9.83
C PRO A 216 5.25 -4.53 9.08
N TYR A 217 4.32 -5.18 9.78
CA TYR A 217 3.33 -6.09 9.20
C TYR A 217 2.41 -5.37 8.19
N ASP A 218 1.87 -4.21 8.56
CA ASP A 218 0.98 -3.45 7.68
C ASP A 218 1.71 -2.94 6.42
N VAL A 219 2.99 -2.56 6.53
CA VAL A 219 3.82 -2.21 5.36
C VAL A 219 4.04 -3.43 4.46
N TYR A 220 4.30 -4.61 5.05
CA TYR A 220 4.48 -5.86 4.32
C TYR A 220 3.25 -6.21 3.47
N ILE A 221 2.04 -6.21 4.06
CA ILE A 221 0.82 -6.61 3.34
C ILE A 221 0.50 -5.64 2.20
N VAL A 222 0.73 -4.32 2.38
CA VAL A 222 0.53 -3.33 1.31
C VAL A 222 1.52 -3.57 0.18
N TYR A 223 2.79 -3.80 0.50
CA TYR A 223 3.80 -4.09 -0.53
C TYR A 223 3.46 -5.38 -1.29
N GLN A 224 3.02 -6.43 -0.59
CA GLN A 224 2.60 -7.69 -1.22
C GLN A 224 1.42 -7.48 -2.17
N GLU A 225 0.44 -6.64 -1.81
CA GLU A 225 -0.67 -6.32 -2.70
C GLU A 225 -0.20 -5.56 -3.94
N CYS A 226 0.67 -4.57 -3.77
CA CYS A 226 1.31 -3.86 -4.89
C CYS A 226 2.06 -4.81 -5.83
N MET A 227 2.71 -5.84 -5.28
CA MET A 227 3.47 -6.83 -6.04
C MET A 227 2.62 -7.68 -6.98
N LYS A 228 1.28 -7.59 -6.96
CA LYS A 228 0.40 -8.22 -7.96
C LYS A 228 0.44 -7.49 -9.30
N TYR A 229 0.77 -6.20 -9.32
CA TYR A 229 0.81 -5.35 -10.51
C TYR A 229 2.17 -5.41 -11.21
N ALA A 230 2.20 -5.67 -12.53
CA ALA A 230 3.44 -5.78 -13.29
C ALA A 230 4.20 -4.46 -13.38
N GLU A 231 3.46 -3.37 -13.51
CA GLU A 231 3.94 -2.01 -13.57
C GLU A 231 4.58 -1.60 -12.25
N PHE A 232 4.03 -2.02 -11.11
CA PHE A 232 4.68 -1.80 -9.81
C PHE A 232 6.06 -2.45 -9.78
N ARG A 233 6.14 -3.73 -10.14
CA ARG A 233 7.39 -4.50 -10.19
C ARG A 233 8.42 -3.84 -11.12
N GLU A 234 7.99 -3.34 -12.28
CA GLU A 234 8.83 -2.55 -13.18
C GLU A 234 9.35 -1.27 -12.49
N ILE A 235 8.43 -0.47 -11.93
CA ILE A 235 8.73 0.86 -11.42
C ILE A 235 9.65 0.82 -10.20
N VAL A 236 9.39 -0.03 -9.21
CA VAL A 236 10.24 -0.08 -7.99
C VAL A 236 11.65 -0.59 -8.29
N GLY A 237 11.84 -1.27 -9.43
CA GLY A 237 13.12 -1.75 -9.91
C GLY A 237 13.93 -0.73 -10.73
N ILE A 238 13.38 0.45 -11.03
CA ILE A 238 14.08 1.48 -11.81
C ILE A 238 15.29 2.02 -11.03
N THR A 239 16.46 2.03 -11.66
CA THR A 239 17.63 2.81 -11.18
C THR A 239 17.52 4.26 -11.63
N GLU A 240 17.33 4.49 -12.92
CA GLU A 240 16.96 5.78 -13.49
C GLU A 240 16.16 5.57 -14.78
N LYS A 241 15.24 6.48 -15.08
CA LYS A 241 14.43 6.43 -16.30
C LYS A 241 13.99 7.83 -16.70
N SER A 242 13.98 8.10 -17.99
CA SER A 242 13.38 9.32 -18.53
C SER A 242 11.98 9.04 -19.03
N TYR A 243 11.08 10.02 -18.86
CA TYR A 243 9.74 10.01 -19.43
C TYR A 243 9.45 11.35 -20.11
N GLU A 244 8.49 11.33 -21.03
CA GLU A 244 8.03 12.54 -21.73
C GLU A 244 6.72 13.04 -21.13
N TYR A 245 6.59 14.36 -20.98
CA TYR A 245 5.38 15.04 -20.53
C TYR A 245 5.11 16.25 -21.40
N THR A 246 3.90 16.80 -21.32
CA THR A 246 3.53 18.03 -22.05
C THR A 246 3.42 19.16 -21.05
N ASP A 247 4.07 20.30 -21.29
CA ASP A 247 3.92 21.47 -20.42
C ASP A 247 2.59 22.20 -20.67
N ALA A 248 2.28 23.19 -19.81
CA ALA A 248 1.07 24.01 -19.93
C ALA A 248 0.93 24.76 -21.29
N LYS A 249 2.01 24.86 -22.08
CA LYS A 249 2.02 25.50 -23.40
C LYS A 249 1.89 24.48 -24.54
N GLY A 250 1.69 23.20 -24.24
CA GLY A 250 1.59 22.14 -25.23
C GLY A 250 2.93 21.62 -25.74
N LYS A 251 4.06 22.04 -25.17
CA LYS A 251 5.38 21.59 -25.59
C LYS A 251 5.72 20.26 -24.91
N LYS A 252 6.17 19.28 -25.71
CA LYS A 252 6.73 18.04 -25.19
C LYS A 252 8.12 18.28 -24.58
N LEU A 253 8.30 17.80 -23.35
CA LEU A 253 9.52 17.89 -22.56
C LEU A 253 9.86 16.51 -22.01
N THR A 254 11.11 16.33 -21.59
CA THR A 254 11.59 15.09 -20.98
C THR A 254 12.03 15.36 -19.55
N ARG A 255 11.70 14.46 -18.62
CA ARG A 255 12.19 14.49 -17.23
C ARG A 255 12.81 13.15 -16.87
N LYS A 256 13.86 13.17 -16.05
CA LYS A 256 14.51 11.98 -15.50
C LYS A 256 14.09 11.76 -14.05
N VAL A 257 13.78 10.52 -13.69
CA VAL A 257 13.70 10.05 -12.30
C VAL A 257 14.89 9.16 -12.00
N ALA A 258 15.39 9.25 -10.77
CA ALA A 258 16.47 8.43 -10.25
C ALA A 258 16.10 7.89 -8.87
N THR A 259 16.56 6.67 -8.58
CA THR A 259 16.22 5.94 -7.37
C THR A 259 16.87 6.57 -6.13
N THR A 260 16.14 6.50 -5.01
CA THR A 260 16.65 6.88 -3.68
C THR A 260 17.36 5.73 -2.96
N ASN A 261 17.39 4.53 -3.56
CA ASN A 261 18.04 3.35 -3.00
C ASN A 261 19.54 3.36 -3.31
N CYS A 262 20.38 3.48 -2.28
CA CYS A 262 21.83 3.53 -2.38
C CYS A 262 22.45 2.23 -2.91
N PHE A 263 21.79 1.08 -2.81
CA PHE A 263 22.25 -0.14 -3.48
C PHE A 263 22.13 -0.07 -5.01
N LYS A 264 21.29 0.83 -5.54
CA LYS A 264 21.00 0.93 -6.99
C LYS A 264 21.38 2.28 -7.61
N THR A 265 21.70 3.29 -6.81
CA THR A 265 22.04 4.62 -7.31
C THR A 265 23.30 4.60 -8.19
N ARG A 266 23.34 5.48 -9.19
CA ARG A 266 24.52 5.74 -10.03
C ARG A 266 25.42 6.85 -9.49
N ASP A 267 25.02 7.48 -8.38
CA ASP A 267 25.88 8.42 -7.68
C ASP A 267 26.91 7.64 -6.85
N GLU A 268 28.16 7.61 -7.32
CA GLU A 268 29.26 6.89 -6.69
C GLU A 268 29.52 7.32 -5.25
N LYS A 269 29.16 8.55 -4.85
CA LYS A 269 29.33 9.04 -3.49
C LYS A 269 28.27 8.51 -2.52
N GLU A 270 27.12 8.13 -3.06
CA GLU A 270 25.97 7.64 -2.30
C GLU A 270 25.80 6.13 -2.43
N HIS A 271 26.55 5.48 -3.32
CA HIS A 271 26.46 4.05 -3.58
C HIS A 271 26.90 3.25 -2.35
N VAL A 272 26.14 2.19 -2.05
CA VAL A 272 26.47 1.23 -1.00
C VAL A 272 26.60 -0.14 -1.63
N ASP A 273 27.71 -0.82 -1.38
CA ASP A 273 27.94 -2.18 -1.84
C ASP A 273 27.03 -3.19 -1.12
N TYR A 274 26.72 -4.29 -1.81
CA TYR A 274 25.95 -5.42 -1.29
C TYR A 274 26.46 -6.73 -1.90
N PRO A 275 26.12 -7.90 -1.33
CA PRO A 275 26.67 -9.17 -1.80
C PRO A 275 26.42 -9.44 -3.29
N ASN A 276 27.46 -9.82 -4.03
CA ASN A 276 27.42 -10.13 -5.47
C ASN A 276 26.51 -11.34 -5.85
N SER A 277 25.98 -12.05 -4.86
CA SER A 277 25.00 -13.13 -5.03
C SER A 277 23.55 -12.67 -4.90
N ILE A 278 23.34 -11.38 -4.67
CA ILE A 278 22.03 -10.75 -4.57
C ILE A 278 21.78 -9.88 -5.79
N THR A 279 20.53 -9.85 -6.25
CA THR A 279 20.01 -8.87 -7.20
C THR A 279 18.92 -8.05 -6.53
N ILE A 280 19.04 -6.73 -6.55
CA ILE A 280 18.00 -5.83 -6.03
C ILE A 280 16.90 -5.66 -7.09
N LEU A 281 15.73 -6.22 -6.80
CA LEU A 281 14.56 -6.19 -7.68
C LEU A 281 13.73 -4.92 -7.50
N GLY A 282 13.62 -4.41 -6.28
CA GLY A 282 12.94 -3.15 -6.04
C GLY A 282 12.97 -2.71 -4.59
N SER A 283 12.48 -1.51 -4.31
CA SER A 283 12.45 -0.98 -2.94
C SER A 283 11.54 0.22 -2.79
N LYS A 284 11.19 0.55 -1.54
CA LYS A 284 10.76 1.90 -1.17
C LYS A 284 11.48 2.35 0.10
N THR A 285 12.10 3.52 0.03
CA THR A 285 12.72 4.22 1.17
C THR A 285 11.71 5.15 1.86
N GLY A 286 11.96 5.48 3.12
CA GLY A 286 11.22 6.50 3.85
C GLY A 286 12.06 7.13 4.95
N THR A 287 12.18 8.45 4.93
CA THR A 287 12.93 9.18 5.94
C THR A 287 12.18 10.43 6.39
N THR A 288 12.08 10.62 7.70
CA THR A 288 11.80 11.91 8.35
C THR A 288 12.54 11.94 9.68
N ASN A 289 12.73 13.13 10.27
CA ASN A 289 13.35 13.23 11.60
C ASN A 289 12.62 12.38 12.65
N ALA A 290 11.29 12.30 12.59
CA ALA A 290 10.46 11.53 13.52
C ALA A 290 10.46 10.01 13.21
N ALA A 291 10.41 9.62 11.94
CA ALA A 291 10.41 8.20 11.53
C ALA A 291 11.77 7.53 11.65
N GLY A 292 12.85 8.26 11.41
CA GLY A 292 14.18 7.70 11.19
C GLY A 292 14.30 7.25 9.75
N TYR A 293 15.23 6.34 9.49
CA TYR A 293 15.46 5.75 8.19
C TYR A 293 14.75 4.40 8.11
N CYS A 294 13.84 4.29 7.15
CA CYS A 294 13.01 3.11 6.92
C CYS A 294 13.17 2.65 5.47
N MET A 295 13.12 1.34 5.25
CA MET A 295 13.16 0.77 3.92
C MET A 295 12.47 -0.59 3.89
N ILE A 296 11.77 -0.84 2.79
CA ILE A 296 11.41 -2.18 2.35
C ILE A 296 12.15 -2.48 1.06
N LEU A 297 12.83 -3.62 1.02
CA LEU A 297 13.77 -4.03 -0.02
C LEU A 297 13.35 -5.40 -0.56
N HIS A 298 13.12 -5.49 -1.86
CA HIS A 298 12.84 -6.74 -2.57
C HIS A 298 14.08 -7.17 -3.33
N ILE A 299 14.53 -8.39 -3.05
CA ILE A 299 15.73 -8.97 -3.62
C ILE A 299 15.49 -10.36 -4.19
N LYS A 300 16.45 -10.84 -4.97
CA LYS A 300 16.55 -12.23 -5.40
C LYS A 300 17.98 -12.74 -5.23
N ASN A 301 18.14 -13.94 -4.69
CA ASN A 301 19.45 -14.58 -4.57
C ASN A 301 19.83 -15.37 -5.84
N ARG A 302 21.03 -15.95 -5.89
CA ARG A 302 21.51 -16.76 -7.04
C ARG A 302 20.66 -17.99 -7.34
N ALA A 303 20.07 -18.61 -6.32
CA ALA A 303 19.17 -19.75 -6.48
C ALA A 303 17.81 -19.34 -7.07
N GLY A 304 17.55 -18.04 -7.24
CA GLY A 304 16.28 -17.53 -7.76
C GLY A 304 15.20 -17.33 -6.70
N THR A 305 15.52 -17.52 -5.42
CA THR A 305 14.59 -17.27 -4.31
C THR A 305 14.47 -15.77 -4.09
N GLU A 306 13.23 -15.29 -3.99
CA GLU A 306 12.94 -13.87 -3.73
C GLU A 306 12.69 -13.62 -2.24
N TYR A 307 13.24 -12.51 -1.73
CA TYR A 307 13.04 -12.11 -0.34
C TYR A 307 12.56 -10.67 -0.24
N LEU A 308 11.73 -10.41 0.76
CA LEU A 308 11.39 -9.06 1.20
C LEU A 308 12.04 -8.80 2.55
N ILE A 309 12.79 -7.71 2.64
CA ILE A 309 13.50 -7.30 3.84
C ILE A 309 12.98 -5.93 4.26
N GLY A 310 12.47 -5.83 5.47
CA GLY A 310 12.05 -4.57 6.08
C GLY A 310 13.02 -4.15 7.16
N VAL A 311 13.45 -2.89 7.16
CA VAL A 311 14.20 -2.27 8.26
C VAL A 311 13.58 -0.91 8.56
N PHE A 312 13.18 -0.70 9.81
CA PHE A 312 12.40 0.48 10.21
C PHE A 312 13.03 1.18 11.41
N ARG A 313 12.98 2.52 11.37
CA ARG A 313 13.49 3.42 12.42
C ARG A 313 14.99 3.29 12.68
N ALA A 314 15.78 2.98 11.65
CA ALA A 314 17.24 3.12 11.77
C ALA A 314 17.60 4.58 12.04
N GLU A 315 18.60 4.78 12.90
CA GLU A 315 19.03 6.11 13.35
C GLU A 315 19.52 6.98 12.19
N ASN A 316 20.34 6.39 11.32
CA ASN A 316 20.96 7.04 10.19
C ASN A 316 21.06 6.08 8.98
N LYS A 317 21.52 6.62 7.85
CA LYS A 317 21.66 5.89 6.59
C LYS A 317 22.60 4.68 6.73
N ASP A 318 23.74 4.84 7.39
CA ASP A 318 24.75 3.77 7.52
C ASP A 318 24.19 2.59 8.33
N LYS A 319 23.47 2.87 9.42
CA LYS A 319 22.79 1.83 10.20
C LYS A 319 21.70 1.11 9.40
N LEU A 320 20.95 1.83 8.56
CA LEU A 320 19.94 1.24 7.68
C LEU A 320 20.57 0.24 6.70
N TYR A 321 21.54 0.69 5.90
CA TYR A 321 22.15 -0.15 4.87
C TYR A 321 23.05 -1.24 5.45
N GLY A 322 23.75 -0.97 6.56
CA GLY A 322 24.49 -1.98 7.30
C GLY A 322 23.59 -3.12 7.79
N LYS A 323 22.43 -2.79 8.37
CA LYS A 323 21.46 -3.80 8.79
C LYS A 323 20.86 -4.57 7.61
N LEU A 324 20.55 -3.91 6.50
CA LEU A 324 20.08 -4.59 5.29
C LEU A 324 21.12 -5.59 4.78
N ASN A 325 22.40 -5.22 4.73
CA ASN A 325 23.50 -6.11 4.34
C ASN A 325 23.68 -7.29 5.30
N GLU A 326 23.59 -7.05 6.61
CA GLU A 326 23.60 -8.12 7.62
C GLU A 326 22.45 -9.11 7.38
N LEU A 327 21.21 -8.64 7.26
CA LEU A 327 20.03 -9.49 7.03
C LEU A 327 20.12 -10.27 5.70
N MET A 328 20.60 -9.64 4.63
CA MET A 328 20.84 -10.32 3.36
C MET A 328 21.86 -11.45 3.53
N THR A 329 22.98 -11.17 4.20
CA THR A 329 24.08 -12.11 4.40
C THR A 329 23.67 -13.30 5.27
N THR A 330 22.95 -13.03 6.36
CA THR A 330 22.55 -14.05 7.34
C THR A 330 21.42 -14.95 6.85
N TYR A 331 20.43 -14.40 6.13
CA TYR A 331 19.17 -15.12 5.87
C TYR A 331 18.86 -15.37 4.39
N CYS A 332 19.51 -14.65 3.47
CA CYS A 332 19.13 -14.68 2.04
C CYS A 332 20.19 -15.30 1.14
N LEU A 333 21.41 -15.46 1.65
CA LEU A 333 22.47 -16.19 0.95
C LEU A 333 22.27 -17.68 1.21
N THR A 334 21.97 -18.40 0.13
CA THR A 334 22.12 -19.85 0.08
C THR A 334 23.28 -20.12 -0.85
N ASP A 335 24.21 -20.98 -0.43
CA ASP A 335 25.36 -21.40 -1.23
C ASP A 335 24.98 -22.03 -2.57
#